data_AF-R6N0S8-F1
#
_entry.id   AF-R6N0S8-F1
#
_cell.length_a   1.000
_cell.length_b   1.000
_cell.length_c   1.000
_cell.angle_alpha   90.00
_cell.angle_beta   90.00
_cell.angle_gamma   90.00
#
_symmetry.space_group_name_H-M   'P 1'
#
loop_
_entity.id
_entity.type
_entity.pdbx_description
1 polymer ?
#
loop_
_entity_poly.entity_id
_entity_poly.type
_entity_poly.pdbx_seq_one_letter_code
_entity_poly.pdbx_strand_id
1 'polypeptide(L)'
;MKKKKINFIVVIILILALIPIPMKLKDGGSVEYKAILYEVKKYHTINTESTKGYDDGLKIKILGLTIYDKINTYIETENNDDGSKSYENSKDCCENCICGDTIELLKKVETAWTLTEINSKGEYKYIKDSFINFHGTGKNKFAFFKGNKEVKGEFTINKNNEIILIPNDEKYSKTTCKLGKEKDLIAVMNCDNNFGTFTLQKEGTIELPNIIKDTISKTKSIKVKGHQTITEEKQINTIISIINSSKVWTGAVTLPSPKYEIELFDVNNNNIAKILYNPDHYFNIEINKKRYELTNIDKKTLDTILEK
;
A
#
# COMPACT_ATOMS: atom_id res chain seq x y z
N MET A 1 -19.44 10.73 62.59
CA MET A 1 -18.44 11.53 61.84
C MET A 1 -17.06 10.86 61.65
N LYS A 2 -16.56 10.02 62.58
CA LYS A 2 -15.23 9.38 62.47
C LYS A 2 -15.00 8.53 61.19
N LYS A 3 -15.98 7.71 60.77
CA LYS A 3 -15.90 6.90 59.53
C LYS A 3 -15.82 7.75 58.25
N LYS A 4 -16.54 8.88 58.19
CA LYS A 4 -16.47 9.81 57.04
C LYS A 4 -15.11 10.51 56.93
N LYS A 5 -14.47 10.84 58.07
CA LYS A 5 -13.09 11.39 58.09
C LYS A 5 -12.05 10.35 57.65
N ILE A 6 -12.22 9.08 58.04
CA ILE A 6 -11.32 7.98 57.62
C ILE A 6 -11.42 7.74 56.11
N ASN A 7 -12.63 7.62 55.55
CA ASN A 7 -12.78 7.45 54.10
C ASN A 7 -12.14 8.60 53.30
N PHE A 8 -12.28 9.83 53.80
CA PHE A 8 -11.67 11.00 53.16
C PHE A 8 -10.13 10.91 53.13
N ILE A 9 -9.51 10.48 54.23
CA ILE A 9 -8.05 10.29 54.31
C ILE A 9 -7.60 9.16 53.35
N VAL A 10 -8.33 8.05 53.29
CA VAL A 10 -8.00 6.93 52.39
C VAL A 10 -8.04 7.36 50.93
N VAL A 11 -9.05 8.14 50.52
CA VAL A 11 -9.15 8.66 49.15
C VAL A 11 -7.98 9.59 48.81
N ILE A 12 -7.55 10.45 49.74
CA ILE A 12 -6.39 11.33 49.54
C ILE A 12 -5.11 10.52 49.33
N ILE A 13 -4.88 9.49 50.16
CA ILE A 13 -3.71 8.62 50.03
C ILE A 13 -3.74 7.88 48.68
N LEU A 14 -4.91 7.45 48.23
CA LEU A 14 -5.08 6.79 46.93
C LEU A 14 -4.74 7.72 45.76
N ILE A 15 -5.12 9.00 45.84
CA ILE A 15 -4.79 10.00 44.83
C ILE A 15 -3.29 10.27 44.81
N LEU A 16 -2.65 10.41 45.98
CA LEU A 16 -1.20 10.61 46.07
C LEU A 16 -0.41 9.39 45.54
N ALA A 17 -0.94 8.18 45.71
CA ALA A 17 -0.35 6.94 45.16
C ALA A 17 -0.35 6.87 43.62
N LEU A 18 -1.21 7.66 42.96
CA LEU A 18 -1.34 7.74 41.51
C LEU A 18 -0.45 8.82 40.87
N ILE A 19 0.13 9.73 41.64
CA ILE A 19 0.99 10.78 41.11
C ILE A 19 2.40 10.22 40.88
N PRO A 20 2.91 10.21 39.64
CA PRO A 20 4.23 9.67 39.35
C PRO A 20 5.33 10.66 39.74
N ILE A 21 6.41 10.14 40.30
CA ILE A 21 7.63 10.91 40.61
C ILE A 21 8.61 10.76 39.45
N PRO A 22 8.99 11.87 38.77
CA PRO A 22 9.96 11.82 37.68
C PRO A 22 11.40 11.70 38.22
N MET A 23 12.17 10.80 37.64
CA MET A 23 13.59 10.56 37.91
C MET A 23 14.35 10.64 36.59
N LYS A 24 15.26 11.61 36.48
CA LYS A 24 16.15 11.71 35.32
C LYS A 24 17.30 10.72 35.47
N LEU A 25 17.58 9.96 34.43
CA LEU A 25 18.65 8.97 34.41
C LEU A 25 19.92 9.57 33.80
N LYS A 26 21.07 9.01 34.19
CA LYS A 26 22.40 9.43 33.71
C LYS A 26 22.83 8.66 32.45
N ASP A 27 21.89 8.45 31.53
CA ASP A 27 22.11 7.67 30.31
C ASP A 27 22.06 8.53 29.03
N GLY A 28 21.95 9.85 29.17
CA GLY A 28 21.88 10.78 28.02
C GLY A 28 20.63 11.63 27.99
N GLY A 29 19.61 11.28 28.77
CA GLY A 29 18.39 12.08 28.91
C GLY A 29 17.11 11.30 29.20
N SER A 30 17.17 9.98 29.45
CA SER A 30 15.96 9.22 29.78
C SER A 30 15.32 9.72 31.08
N VAL A 31 14.00 9.62 31.14
CA VAL A 31 13.21 9.99 32.32
C VAL A 31 12.29 8.85 32.71
N GLU A 32 12.39 8.42 33.96
CA GLU A 32 11.53 7.39 34.55
C GLU A 32 10.49 8.03 35.48
N TYR A 33 9.23 7.73 35.27
CA TYR A 33 8.08 8.21 36.03
C TYR A 33 7.55 7.05 36.85
N LYS A 34 7.80 7.08 38.17
CA LYS A 34 7.44 5.98 39.07
C LYS A 34 6.26 6.37 39.97
N ALA A 35 5.17 5.61 39.87
CA ALA A 35 4.05 5.64 40.81
C ALA A 35 3.99 4.29 41.55
N ILE A 36 3.09 4.16 42.53
CA ILE A 36 2.96 2.91 43.31
C ILE A 36 2.47 1.75 42.41
N LEU A 37 1.54 2.05 41.50
CA LEU A 37 0.88 1.04 40.67
C LEU A 37 1.50 0.88 39.28
N TYR A 38 2.33 1.81 38.83
CA TYR A 38 2.88 1.79 37.48
C TYR A 38 4.20 2.54 37.37
N GLU A 39 4.98 2.20 36.35
CA GLU A 39 6.25 2.84 36.03
C GLU A 39 6.28 3.12 34.53
N VAL A 40 6.61 4.34 34.12
CA VAL A 40 6.79 4.70 32.71
C VAL A 40 8.18 5.26 32.52
N LYS A 41 9.03 4.60 31.74
CA LYS A 41 10.33 5.12 31.36
C LYS A 41 10.30 5.58 29.91
N LYS A 42 10.64 6.85 29.68
CA LYS A 42 10.91 7.39 28.35
C LYS A 42 12.41 7.27 28.11
N TYR A 43 12.81 6.44 27.17
CA TYR A 43 14.21 6.29 26.80
C TYR A 43 14.64 7.48 25.94
N HIS A 44 15.80 8.01 26.27
CA HIS A 44 16.58 8.93 25.45
C HIS A 44 18.04 8.70 25.86
N THR A 45 18.58 7.57 25.39
CA THR A 45 19.89 7.08 25.81
C THR A 45 20.90 7.40 24.73
N ILE A 46 22.09 7.89 25.10
CA ILE A 46 23.17 8.09 24.14
C ILE A 46 23.53 6.75 23.52
N ASN A 47 23.62 6.72 22.19
CA ASN A 47 24.07 5.58 21.42
C ASN A 47 24.92 6.09 20.26
N THR A 48 26.22 5.80 20.32
CA THR A 48 27.20 6.23 19.33
C THR A 48 27.08 5.50 17.99
N GLU A 49 26.39 4.36 17.96
CA GLU A 49 26.10 3.59 16.74
C GLU A 49 24.82 4.07 16.06
N SER A 50 24.03 4.90 16.74
CA SER A 50 22.86 5.56 16.17
C SER A 50 23.30 6.78 15.35
N THR A 51 22.74 6.96 14.16
CA THR A 51 22.97 8.11 13.28
C THR A 51 22.54 9.43 13.91
N LYS A 52 21.63 9.38 14.87
CA LYS A 52 21.22 10.55 15.67
C LYS A 52 22.06 10.75 16.93
N GLY A 53 22.95 9.80 17.26
CA GLY A 53 23.76 9.79 18.48
C GLY A 53 23.01 9.38 19.74
N TYR A 54 21.72 9.02 19.64
CA TYR A 54 20.89 8.54 20.75
C TYR A 54 19.77 7.61 20.25
N ASP A 55 19.24 6.83 21.18
CA ASP A 55 18.08 5.96 20.99
C ASP A 55 16.91 6.46 21.83
N ASP A 56 15.72 6.45 21.24
CA ASP A 56 14.48 6.85 21.90
C ASP A 56 13.58 5.65 22.16
N GLY A 57 12.66 5.76 23.10
CA GLY A 57 11.73 4.67 23.34
C GLY A 57 10.79 4.89 24.51
N LEU A 58 10.00 3.85 24.79
CA LEU A 58 9.06 3.85 25.89
C LEU A 58 9.00 2.46 26.54
N LYS A 59 9.05 2.44 27.86
CA LYS A 59 8.75 1.27 28.69
C LYS A 59 7.63 1.59 29.65
N ILE A 60 6.69 0.66 29.80
CA ILE A 60 5.56 0.76 30.70
C ILE A 60 5.50 -0.53 31.53
N LYS A 61 5.49 -0.36 32.85
CA LYS A 61 5.16 -1.42 33.80
C LYS A 61 3.89 -1.08 34.54
N ILE A 62 3.06 -2.09 34.78
CA ILE A 62 1.90 -2.02 35.67
C ILE A 62 2.08 -3.10 36.73
N LEU A 63 1.98 -2.73 38.01
CA LEU A 63 2.15 -3.65 39.15
C LEU A 63 3.48 -4.45 39.09
N GLY A 64 4.54 -3.84 38.55
CA GLY A 64 5.86 -4.48 38.37
C GLY A 64 5.99 -5.35 37.11
N LEU A 65 4.89 -5.61 36.39
CA LEU A 65 4.90 -6.36 35.13
C LEU A 65 5.13 -5.42 33.94
N THR A 66 6.13 -5.73 33.11
CA THR A 66 6.39 -4.97 31.88
C THR A 66 5.37 -5.36 30.82
N ILE A 67 4.54 -4.41 30.40
CA ILE A 67 3.51 -4.64 29.37
C ILE A 67 3.89 -4.04 28.01
N TYR A 68 4.89 -3.14 28.00
CA TYR A 68 5.40 -2.50 26.81
C TYR A 68 6.85 -2.12 27.07
N ASP A 69 7.77 -2.47 26.16
CA ASP A 69 9.18 -2.08 26.22
C ASP A 69 9.70 -2.02 24.79
N LYS A 70 9.93 -0.82 24.30
CA LYS A 70 10.43 -0.61 22.94
C LYS A 70 11.42 0.53 22.90
N ILE A 71 12.56 0.28 22.27
CA ILE A 71 13.63 1.23 21.97
C ILE A 71 13.81 1.25 20.46
N ASN A 72 13.95 2.44 19.89
CA ASN A 72 14.18 2.70 18.48
C ASN A 72 15.62 3.21 18.31
N THR A 73 16.43 2.41 17.64
CA THR A 73 17.81 2.74 17.26
C THR A 73 17.83 3.17 15.80
N TYR A 74 18.50 4.28 15.49
CA TYR A 74 18.51 4.84 14.14
C TYR A 74 19.83 4.48 13.45
N ILE A 75 19.83 3.59 12.45
CA ILE A 75 21.06 3.16 11.76
C ILE A 75 20.99 3.60 10.29
N GLU A 76 22.10 4.11 9.75
CA GLU A 76 22.26 4.40 8.33
C GLU A 76 22.45 3.07 7.61
N THR A 77 21.53 2.74 6.69
CA THR A 77 21.64 1.50 5.91
C THR A 77 22.29 1.82 4.57
N GLU A 78 23.55 1.43 4.41
CA GLU A 78 24.10 1.15 3.09
C GLU A 78 23.29 -0.01 2.49
N ASN A 79 22.83 0.19 1.26
CA ASN A 79 22.00 -0.76 0.54
C ASN A 79 22.75 -2.07 0.31
N ASN A 80 22.25 -3.17 0.88
CA ASN A 80 22.28 -4.50 0.27
C ASN A 80 21.06 -5.29 0.77
N ASP A 81 20.30 -5.85 -0.17
CA ASP A 81 19.16 -6.75 0.06
C ASP A 81 19.58 -7.96 0.90
N ASP A 82 18.84 -8.26 1.97
CA ASP A 82 17.92 -9.42 2.05
C ASP A 82 17.26 -9.49 3.45
N GLY A 83 16.00 -9.92 3.51
CA GLY A 83 15.39 -10.48 4.72
C GLY A 83 14.91 -9.53 5.84
N SER A 84 13.60 -9.27 5.86
CA SER A 84 12.77 -8.91 7.03
C SER A 84 12.92 -7.49 7.62
N LYS A 85 12.26 -6.51 7.01
CA LYS A 85 11.94 -5.23 7.68
C LYS A 85 10.52 -5.27 8.24
N SER A 86 10.39 -5.30 9.56
CA SER A 86 9.15 -4.98 10.27
C SER A 86 8.90 -3.48 10.12
N TYR A 87 7.95 -3.13 9.27
CA TYR A 87 7.55 -1.75 9.02
C TYR A 87 6.88 -1.15 10.26
N GLU A 88 7.50 -0.13 10.83
CA GLU A 88 6.84 0.75 11.79
C GLU A 88 6.85 2.19 11.27
N ASN A 89 5.63 2.73 11.12
CA ASN A 89 5.29 4.15 11.01
C ASN A 89 6.04 5.00 9.97
N SER A 90 5.73 4.78 8.69
CA SER A 90 5.65 5.91 7.76
C SER A 90 4.22 6.47 7.79
N LYS A 91 4.02 7.46 8.65
CA LYS A 91 3.01 8.50 8.43
C LYS A 91 3.64 9.47 7.44
N ASP A 92 3.60 9.12 6.17
CA ASP A 92 3.42 10.08 5.08
C ASP A 92 3.08 9.30 3.83
N CYS A 93 1.86 9.48 3.40
CA CYS A 93 1.45 9.10 2.06
C CYS A 93 2.40 9.77 1.07
N CYS A 94 3.15 8.97 0.30
CA CYS A 94 4.13 9.52 -0.62
C CYS A 94 3.44 10.40 -1.66
N GLU A 95 4.12 11.44 -2.14
CA GLU A 95 3.59 12.49 -3.03
C GLU A 95 3.01 11.94 -4.36
N ASN A 96 3.31 10.68 -4.70
CA ASN A 96 2.82 9.95 -5.87
C ASN A 96 2.09 8.64 -5.51
N CYS A 97 1.60 8.48 -4.28
CA CYS A 97 0.90 7.28 -3.81
C CYS A 97 -0.63 7.44 -3.92
N ILE A 98 -1.35 6.33 -4.14
CA ILE A 98 -2.81 6.27 -4.00
C ILE A 98 -3.13 6.27 -2.52
N CYS A 99 -3.34 7.47 -2.01
CA CYS A 99 -3.26 7.72 -0.59
C CYS A 99 -4.35 8.71 -0.20
N GLY A 100 -5.43 8.18 0.35
CA GLY A 100 -6.60 8.90 0.84
C GLY A 100 -7.50 7.96 1.65
N ASP A 101 -8.55 8.50 2.25
CA ASP A 101 -9.65 7.70 2.78
C ASP A 101 -10.13 6.76 1.66
N THR A 102 -10.18 5.45 1.92
CA THR A 102 -10.55 4.45 0.91
C THR A 102 -11.88 4.76 0.23
N ILE A 103 -12.80 5.44 0.94
CA ILE A 103 -14.06 5.94 0.37
C ILE A 103 -13.82 6.99 -0.70
N GLU A 104 -12.89 7.90 -0.49
CA GLU A 104 -12.59 8.95 -1.45
C GLU A 104 -11.95 8.35 -2.72
N LEU A 105 -11.10 7.34 -2.55
CA LEU A 105 -10.50 6.59 -3.66
C LEU A 105 -11.57 5.86 -4.46
N LEU A 106 -12.45 5.10 -3.80
CA LEU A 106 -13.57 4.39 -4.45
C LEU A 106 -14.52 5.32 -5.22
N LYS A 107 -14.61 6.61 -4.87
CA LYS A 107 -15.43 7.57 -5.63
C LYS A 107 -14.80 7.98 -6.96
N LYS A 108 -13.48 7.89 -7.10
CA LYS A 108 -12.72 8.56 -8.17
C LYS A 108 -11.87 7.62 -9.02
N VAL A 109 -11.46 6.48 -8.47
CA VAL A 109 -10.36 5.67 -9.02
C VAL A 109 -10.81 4.24 -9.28
N GLU A 110 -10.42 3.73 -10.44
CA GLU A 110 -10.51 2.30 -10.75
C GLU A 110 -9.59 1.50 -9.83
N THR A 111 -10.15 0.48 -9.21
CA THR A 111 -9.49 -0.26 -8.13
C THR A 111 -9.83 -1.74 -8.26
N ALA A 112 -8.83 -2.60 -8.08
CA ALA A 112 -8.99 -4.05 -7.98
C ALA A 112 -8.62 -4.50 -6.57
N TRP A 113 -9.28 -5.54 -6.06
CA TRP A 113 -9.21 -5.87 -4.64
C TRP A 113 -9.26 -7.38 -4.42
N THR A 114 -8.30 -7.87 -3.65
CA THR A 114 -8.10 -9.29 -3.39
C THR A 114 -9.04 -9.83 -2.31
N LEU A 115 -9.62 -11.00 -2.55
CA LEU A 115 -10.45 -11.68 -1.56
C LEU A 115 -9.61 -12.47 -0.55
N THR A 116 -9.91 -12.26 0.74
CA THR A 116 -9.32 -13.01 1.85
C THR A 116 -10.42 -13.56 2.75
N GLU A 117 -10.34 -14.86 3.04
CA GLU A 117 -11.20 -15.50 4.03
C GLU A 117 -10.50 -15.45 5.40
N ILE A 118 -11.24 -15.08 6.45
CA ILE A 118 -10.76 -15.23 7.81
C ILE A 118 -11.09 -16.66 8.25
N ASN A 119 -10.06 -17.46 8.55
CA ASN A 119 -10.28 -18.83 9.02
C ASN A 119 -10.84 -18.83 10.45
N SER A 120 -11.20 -20.01 10.96
CA SER A 120 -11.74 -20.18 12.32
C SER A 120 -10.78 -19.78 13.45
N LYS A 121 -9.53 -19.45 13.13
CA LYS A 121 -8.49 -18.98 14.05
C LYS A 121 -8.26 -17.47 13.96
N GLY A 122 -9.00 -16.76 13.11
CA GLY A 122 -8.82 -15.32 12.90
C GLY A 122 -7.69 -14.94 11.93
N GLU A 123 -7.12 -15.92 11.21
CA GLU A 123 -6.03 -15.68 10.26
C GLU A 123 -6.59 -15.42 8.86
N TYR A 124 -6.03 -14.44 8.16
CA TYR A 124 -6.37 -14.14 6.77
C TYR A 124 -5.77 -15.19 5.84
N LYS A 125 -6.62 -15.83 5.04
CA LYS A 125 -6.24 -16.77 4.00
C LYS A 125 -6.67 -16.21 2.65
N TYR A 126 -5.70 -15.95 1.78
CA TYR A 126 -5.96 -15.58 0.39
C TYR A 126 -6.83 -16.62 -0.30
N ILE A 127 -7.88 -16.17 -0.98
CA ILE A 127 -8.66 -17.03 -1.86
C ILE A 127 -8.10 -16.90 -3.27
N LYS A 128 -7.56 -18.01 -3.77
CA LYS A 128 -7.00 -18.08 -5.11
C LYS A 128 -8.01 -17.60 -6.16
N ASP A 129 -7.53 -16.81 -7.12
CA ASP A 129 -8.28 -16.35 -8.29
C ASP A 129 -9.60 -15.65 -7.93
N SER A 130 -9.63 -14.96 -6.79
CA SER A 130 -10.84 -14.29 -6.30
C SER A 130 -10.58 -12.82 -5.97
N PHE A 131 -11.34 -11.94 -6.61
CA PHE A 131 -11.18 -10.50 -6.51
C PHE A 131 -12.49 -9.76 -6.80
N ILE A 132 -12.56 -8.50 -6.39
CA ILE A 132 -13.60 -7.56 -6.82
C ILE A 132 -12.93 -6.36 -7.48
N ASN A 133 -13.49 -5.86 -8.57
CA ASN A 133 -13.04 -4.65 -9.25
C ASN A 133 -14.14 -3.59 -9.16
N PHE A 134 -13.76 -2.35 -8.89
CA PHE A 134 -14.64 -1.17 -8.94
C PHE A 134 -14.16 -0.25 -10.05
N HIS A 135 -15.11 0.31 -10.80
CA HIS A 135 -14.93 1.10 -12.03
C HIS A 135 -14.24 0.40 -13.21
N GLY A 136 -13.61 -0.76 -13.03
CA GLY A 136 -12.88 -1.44 -14.12
C GLY A 136 -13.75 -2.02 -15.25
N THR A 137 -15.07 -2.07 -15.08
CA THR A 137 -16.03 -2.41 -16.15
C THR A 137 -16.88 -1.22 -16.60
N GLY A 138 -16.54 -0.01 -16.12
CA GLY A 138 -17.25 1.25 -16.34
C GLY A 138 -17.54 1.98 -15.03
N LYS A 139 -17.77 3.30 -15.12
CA LYS A 139 -18.01 4.17 -13.97
C LYS A 139 -19.13 3.64 -13.07
N ASN A 140 -18.86 3.57 -11.76
CA ASN A 140 -19.75 3.05 -10.71
C ASN A 140 -20.19 1.59 -10.90
N LYS A 141 -19.43 0.80 -11.68
CA LYS A 141 -19.68 -0.64 -11.83
C LYS A 141 -18.73 -1.45 -10.99
N PHE A 142 -19.16 -2.64 -10.59
CA PHE A 142 -18.31 -3.64 -9.98
C PHE A 142 -18.38 -4.98 -10.71
N ALA A 143 -17.29 -5.75 -10.63
CA ALA A 143 -17.25 -7.14 -11.04
C ALA A 143 -16.54 -7.96 -9.94
N PHE A 144 -17.20 -9.00 -9.47
CA PHE A 144 -16.72 -9.90 -8.42
C PHE A 144 -16.49 -11.30 -9.01
N PHE A 145 -15.35 -11.89 -8.66
CA PHE A 145 -14.93 -13.22 -9.07
C PHE A 145 -14.57 -14.03 -7.84
N LYS A 146 -15.13 -15.24 -7.72
CA LYS A 146 -14.74 -16.23 -6.70
C LYS A 146 -14.71 -17.62 -7.32
N GLY A 147 -13.51 -18.09 -7.68
CA GLY A 147 -13.35 -19.29 -8.50
C GLY A 147 -14.09 -19.14 -9.83
N ASN A 148 -14.99 -20.07 -10.15
CA ASN A 148 -15.78 -20.01 -11.40
C ASN A 148 -17.03 -19.12 -11.32
N LYS A 149 -17.28 -18.44 -10.21
CA LYS A 149 -18.46 -17.59 -10.03
C LYS A 149 -18.12 -16.14 -10.33
N GLU A 150 -18.83 -15.56 -11.29
CA GLU A 150 -18.77 -14.15 -11.65
C GLU A 150 -20.08 -13.45 -11.27
N VAL A 151 -19.99 -12.28 -10.65
CA VAL A 151 -21.12 -11.40 -10.35
C VAL A 151 -20.77 -9.98 -10.78
N LYS A 152 -21.65 -9.36 -11.57
CA LYS A 152 -21.48 -7.97 -12.05
C LYS A 152 -22.63 -7.12 -11.56
N GLY A 153 -22.38 -5.83 -11.41
CA GLY A 153 -23.40 -4.90 -10.98
C GLY A 153 -22.94 -3.46 -10.94
N GLU A 154 -23.78 -2.63 -10.33
CA GLU A 154 -23.46 -1.25 -9.99
C GLU A 154 -23.19 -1.12 -8.50
N PHE A 155 -22.42 -0.11 -8.12
CA PHE A 155 -22.22 0.21 -6.71
C PHE A 155 -22.47 1.69 -6.43
N THR A 156 -22.90 1.97 -5.20
CA THR A 156 -23.06 3.32 -4.68
C THR A 156 -22.43 3.42 -3.30
N ILE A 157 -22.06 4.63 -2.90
CA ILE A 157 -21.59 4.90 -1.53
C ILE A 157 -22.58 5.86 -0.89
N ASN A 158 -23.17 5.44 0.23
CA ASN A 158 -24.17 6.26 0.90
C ASN A 158 -23.54 7.33 1.82
N LYS A 159 -24.38 8.15 2.43
CA LYS A 159 -23.97 9.21 3.36
C LYS A 159 -23.23 8.72 4.62
N ASN A 160 -23.35 7.44 4.95
CA ASN A 160 -22.66 6.79 6.07
C ASN A 160 -21.36 6.11 5.65
N ASN A 161 -20.89 6.35 4.41
CA ASN A 161 -19.72 5.70 3.84
C ASN A 161 -19.87 4.16 3.71
N GLU A 162 -21.10 3.66 3.61
CA GLU A 162 -21.35 2.24 3.32
C GLU A 162 -21.36 2.04 1.80
N ILE A 163 -20.64 1.01 1.34
CA ILE A 163 -20.54 0.62 -0.05
C ILE A 163 -21.68 -0.35 -0.34
N ILE A 164 -22.55 0.01 -1.26
CA ILE A 164 -23.75 -0.76 -1.60
C ILE A 164 -23.55 -1.38 -2.97
N LEU A 165 -23.46 -2.70 -3.04
CA LEU A 165 -23.35 -3.49 -4.26
C LEU A 165 -24.74 -3.92 -4.73
N ILE A 166 -25.07 -3.63 -5.99
CA ILE A 166 -26.34 -3.92 -6.64
C ILE A 166 -26.06 -4.82 -7.85
N PRO A 167 -26.18 -6.15 -7.70
CA PRO A 167 -25.97 -7.10 -8.80
C PRO A 167 -26.97 -6.89 -9.94
N ASN A 168 -26.54 -7.15 -11.17
CA ASN A 168 -27.41 -7.11 -12.36
C ASN A 168 -28.36 -8.30 -12.44
N ASP A 169 -27.99 -9.43 -11.84
CA ASP A 169 -28.78 -10.67 -11.85
C ASP A 169 -29.62 -10.74 -10.58
N GLU A 170 -30.95 -10.75 -10.75
CA GLU A 170 -31.95 -10.72 -9.67
C GLU A 170 -31.83 -11.89 -8.69
N LYS A 171 -31.13 -12.97 -9.05
CA LYS A 171 -30.86 -14.09 -8.12
C LYS A 171 -29.94 -13.69 -6.96
N TYR A 172 -29.20 -12.60 -7.10
CA TYR A 172 -28.30 -12.10 -6.07
C TYR A 172 -28.92 -10.90 -5.35
N SER A 173 -28.99 -10.97 -4.03
CA SER A 173 -29.46 -9.86 -3.22
C SER A 173 -28.47 -8.69 -3.23
N LYS A 174 -29.02 -7.47 -3.14
CA LYS A 174 -28.28 -6.27 -2.78
C LYS A 174 -27.43 -6.53 -1.53
N THR A 175 -26.17 -6.10 -1.57
CA THR A 175 -25.19 -6.31 -0.49
C THR A 175 -24.69 -4.97 0.02
N THR A 176 -24.64 -4.81 1.34
CA THR A 176 -24.07 -3.62 1.99
C THR A 176 -22.73 -4.01 2.60
N CYS A 177 -21.74 -3.16 2.38
CA CYS A 177 -20.38 -3.35 2.87
C CYS A 177 -19.90 -2.14 3.65
N LYS A 178 -19.11 -2.38 4.69
CA LYS A 178 -18.53 -1.38 5.58
C LYS A 178 -17.02 -1.48 5.58
N LEU A 179 -16.35 -0.34 5.50
CA LEU A 179 -14.92 -0.29 5.74
C LEU A 179 -14.63 -0.49 7.23
N GLY A 180 -13.70 -1.39 7.51
CA GLY A 180 -13.06 -1.61 8.80
C GLY A 180 -11.77 -0.79 8.91
N LYS A 181 -10.80 -1.33 9.67
CA LYS A 181 -9.54 -0.63 9.95
C LYS A 181 -8.66 -0.58 8.69
N GLU A 182 -8.14 0.60 8.37
CA GLU A 182 -7.10 0.78 7.36
C GLU A 182 -5.71 0.71 8.00
N LYS A 183 -4.79 -0.02 7.38
CA LYS A 183 -3.38 -0.08 7.79
C LYS A 183 -2.49 -0.39 6.57
N ASP A 184 -1.35 0.28 6.44
CA ASP A 184 -0.30 -0.07 5.48
C ASP A 184 -0.82 -0.23 4.02
N LEU A 185 -1.62 0.74 3.54
CA LEU A 185 -2.28 0.74 2.21
C LEU A 185 -3.32 -0.37 2.00
N ILE A 186 -3.68 -1.10 3.05
CA ILE A 186 -4.72 -2.13 3.04
C ILE A 186 -5.89 -1.64 3.90
N ALA A 187 -7.06 -1.51 3.30
CA ALA A 187 -8.32 -1.42 4.02
C ALA A 187 -8.93 -2.81 4.18
N VAL A 188 -9.93 -2.95 5.04
CA VAL A 188 -10.72 -4.17 5.13
C VAL A 188 -12.17 -3.78 4.87
N MET A 189 -12.86 -4.44 3.95
CA MET A 189 -14.28 -4.24 3.70
C MET A 189 -15.05 -5.47 4.17
N ASN A 190 -16.01 -5.26 5.06
CA ASN A 190 -16.87 -6.30 5.60
C ASN A 190 -18.25 -6.18 4.95
N CYS A 191 -18.69 -7.19 4.21
CA CYS A 191 -19.97 -7.21 3.55
C CYS A 191 -20.95 -8.16 4.26
N ASP A 192 -22.21 -7.74 4.35
CA ASP A 192 -23.29 -8.55 4.92
C ASP A 192 -23.62 -9.77 4.02
N ASN A 193 -24.47 -10.69 4.52
CA ASN A 193 -25.03 -11.82 3.75
C ASN A 193 -24.02 -12.83 3.19
N ASN A 194 -22.97 -13.17 3.94
CA ASN A 194 -21.93 -14.13 3.54
C ASN A 194 -21.17 -13.75 2.26
N PHE A 195 -21.26 -12.49 1.81
CA PHE A 195 -20.49 -12.01 0.67
C PHE A 195 -18.99 -11.98 0.98
N GLY A 196 -18.64 -11.77 2.26
CA GLY A 196 -17.32 -12.03 2.83
C GLY A 196 -16.61 -10.78 3.36
N THR A 197 -15.38 -11.00 3.82
CA THR A 197 -14.43 -9.93 4.14
C THR A 197 -13.47 -9.77 2.97
N PHE A 198 -13.18 -8.52 2.60
CA PHE A 198 -12.33 -8.18 1.47
C PHE A 198 -11.15 -7.38 1.99
N THR A 199 -9.94 -7.81 1.64
CA THR A 199 -8.75 -6.99 1.85
C THR A 199 -8.59 -6.06 0.68
N LEU A 200 -8.62 -4.80 1.01
CA LEU A 200 -8.68 -3.71 0.09
C LEU A 200 -7.26 -3.13 -0.07
N GLN A 201 -6.44 -3.68 -0.96
CA GLN A 201 -5.18 -3.01 -1.30
C GLN A 201 -5.52 -1.74 -2.10
N LYS A 202 -4.93 -0.58 -1.73
CA LYS A 202 -5.12 0.70 -2.44
C LYS A 202 -4.42 0.63 -3.81
N GLU A 203 -5.06 -0.06 -4.75
CA GLU A 203 -4.64 -0.24 -6.12
C GLU A 203 -5.29 0.83 -7.02
N GLY A 204 -4.60 1.24 -8.07
CA GLY A 204 -5.14 2.21 -9.03
C GLY A 204 -4.04 2.82 -9.89
N THR A 205 -4.31 3.97 -10.48
CA THR A 205 -3.34 4.66 -11.34
C THR A 205 -2.66 5.84 -10.65
N ILE A 206 -1.33 5.90 -10.68
CA ILE A 206 -0.53 7.05 -10.26
C ILE A 206 0.15 7.70 -11.47
N GLU A 207 0.55 8.96 -11.32
CA GLU A 207 1.31 9.67 -12.34
C GLU A 207 2.65 8.98 -12.63
N LEU A 208 3.09 9.07 -13.88
CA LEU A 208 4.32 8.42 -14.32
C LEU A 208 5.54 9.02 -13.58
N PRO A 209 6.33 8.20 -12.85
CA PRO A 209 7.49 8.67 -12.11
C PRO A 209 8.55 9.34 -12.99
N ASN A 210 9.21 10.38 -12.48
CA ASN A 210 10.28 11.08 -13.19
C ASN A 210 11.41 10.14 -13.61
N ILE A 211 11.75 9.13 -12.80
CA ILE A 211 12.76 8.14 -13.16
C ILE A 211 12.43 7.42 -14.48
N ILE A 212 11.15 7.17 -14.77
CA ILE A 212 10.75 6.57 -16.05
C ILE A 212 10.90 7.60 -17.16
N LYS A 213 10.35 8.81 -16.99
CA LYS A 213 10.43 9.92 -17.97
C LYS A 213 11.88 10.24 -18.36
N ASP A 214 12.74 10.40 -17.36
CA ASP A 214 14.16 10.73 -17.52
C ASP A 214 14.92 9.59 -18.21
N THR A 215 14.56 8.34 -17.92
CA THR A 215 15.20 7.17 -18.55
C THR A 215 14.80 7.06 -20.01
N ILE A 216 13.49 7.01 -20.31
CA ILE A 216 13.02 6.80 -21.69
C ILE A 216 13.37 7.96 -22.62
N SER A 217 13.55 9.18 -22.09
CA SER A 217 13.97 10.35 -22.89
C SER A 217 15.36 10.18 -23.54
N LYS A 218 16.18 9.27 -23.01
CA LYS A 218 17.53 8.98 -23.53
C LYS A 218 17.52 7.96 -24.68
N THR A 219 16.37 7.40 -25.03
CA THR A 219 16.24 6.37 -26.06
C THR A 219 16.66 6.89 -27.43
N LYS A 220 17.54 6.13 -28.11
CA LYS A 220 18.02 6.39 -29.48
C LYS A 220 17.75 5.24 -30.44
N SER A 221 17.54 4.03 -29.94
CA SER A 221 17.03 2.93 -30.76
C SER A 221 16.17 2.00 -29.91
N ILE A 222 15.28 1.26 -30.59
CA ILE A 222 14.35 0.34 -29.95
C ILE A 222 14.47 -1.01 -30.66
N LYS A 223 14.80 -2.07 -29.92
CA LYS A 223 14.79 -3.43 -30.44
C LYS A 223 13.52 -4.13 -30.02
N VAL A 224 12.82 -4.71 -30.99
CA VAL A 224 11.65 -5.54 -30.75
C VAL A 224 12.04 -6.97 -31.09
N LYS A 225 11.89 -7.90 -30.15
CA LYS A 225 12.28 -9.29 -30.34
C LYS A 225 11.52 -9.89 -31.53
N GLY A 226 12.26 -10.48 -32.46
CA GLY A 226 11.69 -11.07 -33.69
C GLY A 226 11.29 -10.06 -34.77
N HIS A 227 11.54 -8.77 -34.59
CA HIS A 227 11.20 -7.70 -35.55
C HIS A 227 12.43 -6.81 -35.84
N GLN A 228 12.28 -5.85 -36.76
CA GLN A 228 13.37 -4.93 -37.09
C GLN A 228 13.67 -3.94 -35.95
N THR A 229 14.91 -3.48 -35.89
CA THR A 229 15.29 -2.43 -34.94
C THR A 229 14.76 -1.08 -35.44
N ILE A 230 14.03 -0.38 -34.58
CA ILE A 230 13.49 0.94 -34.87
C ILE A 230 14.56 1.98 -34.53
N THR A 231 14.99 2.72 -35.55
CA THR A 231 15.92 3.86 -35.44
C THR A 231 15.32 5.16 -35.98
N GLU A 232 14.10 5.12 -36.54
CA GLU A 232 13.41 6.31 -37.06
C GLU A 232 12.97 7.20 -35.89
N GLU A 233 13.50 8.43 -35.83
CA GLU A 233 13.24 9.38 -34.75
C GLU A 233 11.74 9.65 -34.53
N LYS A 234 10.97 9.74 -35.62
CA LYS A 234 9.52 9.94 -35.54
C LYS A 234 8.80 8.79 -34.83
N GLN A 235 9.19 7.55 -35.10
CA GLN A 235 8.60 6.37 -34.46
C GLN A 235 9.02 6.28 -33.00
N ILE A 236 10.29 6.54 -32.70
CA ILE A 236 10.81 6.58 -31.32
C ILE A 236 10.07 7.63 -30.50
N ASN A 237 9.94 8.86 -31.01
CA ASN A 237 9.24 9.94 -30.33
C ASN A 237 7.76 9.62 -30.10
N THR A 238 7.12 8.90 -31.04
CA THR A 238 5.73 8.43 -30.88
C THR A 238 5.63 7.43 -29.73
N ILE A 239 6.51 6.43 -29.67
CA ILE A 239 6.52 5.45 -28.57
C ILE A 239 6.80 6.13 -27.23
N ILE A 240 7.77 7.04 -27.17
CA ILE A 240 8.07 7.82 -25.94
C ILE A 240 6.85 8.64 -25.51
N SER A 241 6.14 9.27 -26.45
CA SER A 241 4.93 10.03 -26.16
C SER A 241 3.83 9.15 -25.56
N ILE A 242 3.64 7.93 -26.11
CA ILE A 242 2.69 6.94 -25.58
C ILE A 242 3.04 6.54 -24.15
N ILE A 243 4.33 6.34 -23.85
CA ILE A 243 4.76 6.04 -22.47
C ILE A 243 4.57 7.26 -21.58
N ASN A 244 4.88 8.47 -22.03
CA ASN A 244 4.75 9.70 -21.24
C ASN A 244 3.29 10.06 -20.89
N SER A 245 2.32 9.68 -21.73
CA SER A 245 0.89 9.87 -21.46
C SER A 245 0.27 8.74 -20.62
N SER A 246 1.03 7.69 -20.34
CA SER A 246 0.59 6.56 -19.53
C SER A 246 0.56 6.88 -18.04
N LYS A 247 -0.06 5.97 -17.27
CA LYS A 247 -0.06 6.01 -15.80
C LYS A 247 0.50 4.71 -15.24
N VAL A 248 1.03 4.72 -14.03
CA VAL A 248 1.49 3.48 -13.37
C VAL A 248 0.32 2.84 -12.63
N TRP A 249 0.06 1.57 -12.89
CA TRP A 249 -0.87 0.74 -12.14
C TRP A 249 -0.17 0.14 -10.91
N THR A 250 -0.80 0.28 -9.74
CA THR A 250 -0.26 -0.23 -8.47
C THR A 250 -0.91 -1.54 -8.02
N GLY A 251 -1.74 -2.15 -8.86
CA GLY A 251 -2.50 -3.35 -8.52
C GLY A 251 -1.99 -4.65 -9.08
N ALA A 252 -2.68 -5.74 -8.75
CA ALA A 252 -2.36 -7.07 -9.26
C ALA A 252 -2.57 -7.15 -10.79
N VAL A 253 -1.67 -7.85 -11.48
CA VAL A 253 -1.74 -8.09 -12.93
C VAL A 253 -1.71 -9.59 -13.18
N THR A 254 -2.65 -10.09 -13.98
CA THR A 254 -2.59 -11.46 -14.52
C THR A 254 -1.73 -11.46 -15.77
N LEU A 255 -0.63 -12.22 -15.77
CA LEU A 255 0.40 -12.15 -16.81
C LEU A 255 0.39 -13.42 -17.69
N PRO A 256 -0.32 -13.42 -18.85
CA PRO A 256 0.03 -14.33 -19.93
C PRO A 256 1.43 -13.99 -20.48
N SER A 257 1.98 -14.80 -21.39
CA SER A 257 3.25 -14.47 -22.04
C SER A 257 3.16 -13.15 -22.83
N PRO A 258 4.25 -12.36 -22.91
CA PRO A 258 4.29 -11.13 -23.70
C PRO A 258 4.14 -11.44 -25.19
N LYS A 259 3.36 -10.62 -25.92
CA LYS A 259 3.36 -10.63 -27.39
C LYS A 259 4.63 -9.94 -27.91
N TYR A 260 5.02 -8.84 -27.27
CA TYR A 260 6.21 -8.07 -27.60
C TYR A 260 7.17 -7.99 -26.42
N GLU A 261 8.43 -8.31 -26.69
CA GLU A 261 9.57 -7.99 -25.83
C GLU A 261 10.35 -6.87 -26.51
N ILE A 262 10.41 -5.71 -25.87
CA ILE A 262 10.96 -4.48 -26.43
C ILE A 262 12.11 -4.03 -25.53
N GLU A 263 13.21 -3.56 -26.11
CA GLU A 263 14.36 -3.03 -25.38
C GLU A 263 14.70 -1.64 -25.90
N LEU A 264 14.84 -0.68 -24.98
CA LEU A 264 15.20 0.69 -25.27
C LEU A 264 16.70 0.86 -25.07
N PHE A 265 17.38 1.47 -26.04
CA PHE A 265 18.83 1.70 -26.00
C PHE A 265 19.17 3.17 -26.05
N ASP A 266 20.16 3.59 -25.27
CA ASP A 266 20.71 4.95 -25.32
C ASP A 266 21.67 5.16 -26.52
N VAL A 267 22.27 6.36 -26.61
CA VAL A 267 23.26 6.71 -27.65
C VAL A 267 24.52 5.83 -27.62
N ASN A 268 24.83 5.23 -26.47
CA ASN A 268 25.99 4.35 -26.28
C ASN A 268 25.61 2.87 -26.48
N ASN A 269 24.38 2.58 -26.93
CA ASN A 269 23.85 1.23 -27.09
C ASN A 269 23.77 0.44 -25.76
N ASN A 270 23.62 1.13 -24.62
CA ASN A 270 23.26 0.51 -23.36
C ASN A 270 21.75 0.26 -23.31
N ASN A 271 21.33 -0.93 -22.86
CA ASN A 271 19.93 -1.19 -22.55
C ASN A 271 19.54 -0.40 -21.29
N ILE A 272 18.62 0.55 -21.45
CA ILE A 272 18.17 1.45 -20.37
C ILE A 272 16.79 1.07 -19.83
N ALA A 273 16.00 0.33 -20.61
CA ALA A 273 14.70 -0.17 -20.19
C ALA A 273 14.28 -1.39 -21.02
N LYS A 274 13.56 -2.31 -20.40
CA LYS A 274 12.89 -3.42 -21.06
C LYS A 274 11.38 -3.25 -20.93
N ILE A 275 10.64 -3.44 -22.02
CA ILE A 275 9.18 -3.44 -22.00
C ILE A 275 8.67 -4.82 -22.38
N LEU A 276 7.75 -5.34 -21.57
CA LEU A 276 6.98 -6.53 -21.84
C LEU A 276 5.55 -6.09 -22.13
N TYR A 277 5.05 -6.36 -23.32
CA TYR A 277 3.76 -5.85 -23.75
C TYR A 277 2.89 -6.97 -24.35
N ASN A 278 1.67 -7.05 -23.84
CA ASN A 278 0.60 -7.86 -24.39
C ASN A 278 -0.62 -6.94 -24.59
N PRO A 279 -1.03 -6.62 -25.84
CA PRO A 279 -2.08 -5.65 -26.14
C PRO A 279 -3.38 -5.89 -25.37
N ASP A 280 -3.74 -7.15 -25.14
CA ASP A 280 -5.00 -7.48 -24.50
C ASP A 280 -4.92 -7.48 -22.96
N HIS A 281 -3.71 -7.41 -22.38
CA HIS A 281 -3.51 -7.69 -20.97
C HIS A 281 -2.70 -6.62 -20.23
N TYR A 282 -1.48 -6.31 -20.68
CA TYR A 282 -0.54 -5.56 -19.86
C TYR A 282 0.53 -4.82 -20.66
N PHE A 283 1.08 -3.76 -20.10
CA PHE A 283 2.26 -3.05 -20.59
C PHE A 283 3.21 -2.82 -19.41
N ASN A 284 4.24 -3.64 -19.28
CA ASN A 284 5.21 -3.55 -18.19
C ASN A 284 6.50 -2.89 -18.68
N ILE A 285 6.97 -1.86 -18.00
CA ILE A 285 8.31 -1.31 -18.19
C ILE A 285 9.20 -1.71 -17.00
N GLU A 286 10.38 -2.23 -17.30
CA GLU A 286 11.42 -2.61 -16.35
C GLU A 286 12.62 -1.66 -16.51
N ILE A 287 12.98 -0.98 -15.43
CA ILE A 287 14.14 -0.08 -15.34
C ILE A 287 14.90 -0.43 -14.07
N ASN A 288 16.20 -0.67 -14.18
CA ASN A 288 17.05 -1.02 -13.03
C ASN A 288 16.45 -2.16 -12.17
N LYS A 289 15.94 -3.22 -12.83
CA LYS A 289 15.26 -4.37 -12.20
C LYS A 289 13.96 -4.05 -11.46
N LYS A 290 13.47 -2.80 -11.50
CA LYS A 290 12.14 -2.42 -11.00
C LYS A 290 11.14 -2.46 -12.14
N ARG A 291 10.02 -3.13 -11.93
CA ARG A 291 8.92 -3.23 -12.90
C ARG A 291 7.78 -2.30 -12.53
N TYR A 292 7.21 -1.68 -13.56
CA TYR A 292 6.06 -0.80 -13.47
C TYR A 292 5.05 -1.23 -14.52
N GLU A 293 3.83 -1.56 -14.09
CA GLU A 293 2.71 -1.76 -15.01
C GLU A 293 2.21 -0.38 -15.45
N LEU A 294 2.09 -0.15 -16.75
CA LEU A 294 1.60 1.07 -17.33
C LEU A 294 0.21 0.88 -17.93
N THR A 295 -0.69 1.80 -17.65
CA THR A 295 -2.07 1.83 -18.15
C THR A 295 -2.31 3.07 -19.01
N ASN A 296 -3.49 3.15 -19.64
CA ASN A 296 -3.87 4.20 -20.59
C ASN A 296 -2.97 4.28 -21.83
N ILE A 297 -2.48 3.13 -22.29
CA ILE A 297 -1.63 3.02 -23.48
C ILE A 297 -2.49 3.15 -24.75
N ASP A 298 -2.04 3.96 -25.71
CA ASP A 298 -2.58 3.95 -27.08
C ASP A 298 -2.09 2.71 -27.84
N LYS A 299 -2.77 1.59 -27.56
CA LYS A 299 -2.45 0.26 -28.09
C LYS A 299 -2.47 0.22 -29.61
N LYS A 300 -3.43 0.90 -30.25
CA LYS A 300 -3.61 0.88 -31.72
C LYS A 300 -2.39 1.47 -32.43
N THR A 301 -1.96 2.66 -31.98
CA THR A 301 -0.80 3.32 -32.57
C THR A 301 0.48 2.53 -32.31
N LEU A 302 0.64 2.02 -31.09
CA LEU A 302 1.79 1.22 -30.70
C LEU A 302 1.91 -0.08 -31.51
N ASP A 303 0.84 -0.87 -31.61
CA ASP A 303 0.83 -2.13 -32.35
C ASP A 303 1.19 -1.91 -33.82
N THR A 304 0.69 -0.83 -34.43
CA THR A 304 1.00 -0.46 -35.82
C THR A 304 2.49 -0.17 -36.04
N ILE A 305 3.19 0.33 -35.01
CA ILE A 305 4.63 0.57 -35.08
C ILE A 305 5.41 -0.72 -34.84
N LEU A 306 4.97 -1.56 -33.90
CA LEU A 306 5.67 -2.79 -33.51
C LEU A 306 5.53 -3.94 -34.50
N GLU A 307 4.47 -3.97 -35.32
CA GLU A 307 4.24 -5.00 -36.35
C GLU A 307 5.04 -4.77 -37.64
N LYS A 308 5.82 -3.69 -37.73
CA LYS A 308 6.71 -3.38 -38.86
C LYS A 308 8.09 -4.02 -38.69
#